data_AF-A0A4R3Q3U8-F1
#
_entry.id   AF-A0A4R3Q3U8-F1
#
_cell.length_a   1.000
_cell.length_b   1.000
_cell.length_c   1.000
_cell.angle_alpha   90.00
_cell.angle_beta   90.00
_cell.angle_gamma   90.00
#
_symmetry.space_group_name_H-M   'P 1'
#
loop_
_entity.id
_entity.type
_entity.pdbx_description
1 polymer ?
#
loop_
_entity_poly.entity_id
_entity_poly.type
_entity_poly.pdbx_seq_one_letter_code
_entity_poly.pdbx_strand_id
1 'polypeptide(L)'
;MRFLPVSLTTMLVELADLDETLALFASLRADPVQGVEDMVPAARTLMIRFRPEKLTPEELAGEIATRDLSTRIAPSGELVEIPVQYDGEDLRDVADLTGLSVEDVVRRHTESEFTVAFCGFAPGFGYLVGGDPTLQVPRRQTPRTRIPAGSVALAGAFSGVYPQASPGGWQIIGTTPEKMWDLSRDPPAILQPGYRVRFFDLKKKTAPTSRITTKTPVTQPPEVASGALTLKVLAAPMPALFQDLGRFGQTGQGVSSSGALDKSALRAANRVVGNPAGMPCLEITLGGFSFEVSGRAVMALTGAACPIGIRDAAGRTISAGTYQPISLEAGDIVTLGHPTRGMRSYLAMRGAFAVKPVLGSASTDTLAVVGPDPVTAGSVLTVNNDGLALTSVSLHESPAFDHPASGEVVTLDVILGPRSDWFTDKGIATLSDQLWQVTPQSNRVGIRLAGNVSLKRRDNSELPSEGTATGAIQVPHNGQPVLFLADHPLTGGYPVIGTVAEYHLDLAAQIPVNAQIHFRPVTAFADIQPVKARDRGRRPTKTVRKHP
;
A
#
# COMPACT_ATOMS: atom_id res chain seq x y z
N MET A 1 -9.88 -23.41 -10.21
CA MET A 1 -9.80 -22.42 -9.12
C MET A 1 -9.11 -23.03 -7.92
N ARG A 2 -8.16 -22.33 -7.31
CA ARG A 2 -7.49 -22.70 -6.04
C ARG A 2 -7.66 -21.57 -5.02
N PHE A 3 -7.66 -21.92 -3.74
CA PHE A 3 -7.73 -20.95 -2.64
C PHE A 3 -6.47 -21.07 -1.80
N LEU A 4 -5.68 -20.00 -1.74
CA LEU A 4 -4.34 -20.02 -1.14
C LEU A 4 -4.31 -19.13 0.10
N PRO A 5 -3.71 -19.59 1.21
CA PRO A 5 -3.53 -18.75 2.39
C PRO A 5 -2.56 -17.62 2.08
N VAL A 6 -2.89 -16.40 2.53
CA VAL A 6 -1.98 -15.25 2.48
C VAL A 6 -1.64 -14.83 3.90
N SER A 7 -2.64 -14.62 4.76
CA SER A 7 -2.48 -14.25 6.16
C SER A 7 -3.68 -14.73 6.98
N LEU A 8 -3.80 -14.35 8.26
CA LEU A 8 -4.96 -14.73 9.09
C LEU A 8 -6.26 -14.04 8.63
N THR A 9 -6.15 -12.92 7.91
CA THR A 9 -7.29 -12.13 7.42
C THR A 9 -7.33 -11.98 5.90
N THR A 10 -6.47 -12.70 5.17
CA THR A 10 -6.32 -12.53 3.73
C THR A 10 -6.14 -13.88 3.05
N MET A 11 -6.80 -14.07 1.90
CA MET A 11 -6.57 -15.22 1.03
C MET A 11 -6.43 -14.78 -0.43
N LEU A 12 -5.84 -15.64 -1.25
CA LEU A 12 -5.69 -15.44 -2.69
C LEU A 12 -6.53 -16.51 -3.42
N VAL A 13 -7.44 -16.08 -4.28
CA VAL A 13 -8.13 -16.99 -5.19
C VAL A 13 -7.33 -17.03 -6.48
N GLU A 14 -6.83 -18.19 -6.88
CA GLU A 14 -6.14 -18.40 -8.16
C GLU A 14 -7.11 -19.01 -9.19
N LEU A 15 -7.17 -18.40 -10.37
CA LEU A 15 -8.14 -18.68 -11.43
C LEU A 15 -7.44 -19.12 -12.73
N ALA A 16 -8.21 -19.65 -13.67
CA ALA A 16 -7.65 -20.16 -14.92
C ALA A 16 -7.00 -19.04 -15.73
N ASP A 17 -7.59 -17.85 -15.74
CA ASP A 17 -7.09 -16.72 -16.52
C ASP A 17 -7.65 -15.39 -15.97
N LEU A 18 -7.40 -14.31 -16.71
CA LEU A 18 -7.86 -12.99 -16.38
C LEU A 18 -9.38 -12.85 -16.52
N ASP A 19 -10.00 -13.51 -17.50
CA ASP A 19 -11.44 -13.41 -17.74
C ASP A 19 -12.21 -13.95 -16.54
N GLU A 20 -11.81 -15.12 -16.02
CA GLU A 20 -12.36 -15.67 -14.78
C GLU A 20 -12.11 -14.74 -13.57
N THR A 21 -10.93 -14.12 -13.48
CA THR A 21 -10.57 -13.22 -12.38
C THR A 21 -11.48 -11.99 -12.35
N LEU A 22 -11.70 -11.37 -13.51
CA LEU A 22 -12.59 -10.22 -13.64
C LEU A 22 -14.03 -10.63 -13.37
N ALA A 23 -14.50 -11.76 -13.94
CA ALA A 23 -15.84 -12.29 -13.71
C ALA A 23 -16.13 -12.49 -12.22
N LEU A 24 -15.19 -13.08 -11.48
CA LEU A 24 -15.32 -13.26 -10.03
C LEU A 24 -15.37 -11.92 -9.30
N PHE A 25 -14.48 -10.98 -9.64
CA PHE A 25 -14.45 -9.66 -9.03
C PHE A 25 -15.78 -8.91 -9.23
N ALA A 26 -16.34 -8.93 -10.45
CA ALA A 26 -17.64 -8.29 -10.71
C ALA A 26 -18.79 -9.01 -9.99
N SER A 27 -18.77 -10.35 -9.95
CA SER A 27 -19.78 -11.13 -9.22
C SER A 27 -19.82 -10.76 -7.73
N LEU A 28 -18.64 -10.67 -7.09
CA LEU A 28 -18.51 -10.27 -5.68
C LEU A 28 -18.86 -8.79 -5.44
N ARG A 29 -18.71 -7.91 -6.43
CA ARG A 29 -19.19 -6.53 -6.35
C ARG A 29 -20.70 -6.41 -6.49
N ALA A 30 -21.30 -7.21 -7.38
CA ALA A 30 -22.74 -7.21 -7.62
C ALA A 30 -23.51 -7.87 -6.47
N ASP A 31 -22.97 -8.95 -5.91
CA ASP A 31 -23.53 -9.67 -4.76
C ASP A 31 -22.46 -9.87 -3.67
N PRO A 32 -22.26 -8.88 -2.79
CA PRO A 32 -21.18 -8.89 -1.79
C PRO A 32 -21.36 -9.94 -0.69
N VAL A 33 -20.27 -10.64 -0.38
CA VAL A 33 -20.20 -11.54 0.79
C VAL A 33 -19.97 -10.71 2.06
N GLN A 34 -20.86 -10.87 3.05
CA GLN A 34 -20.77 -10.17 4.32
C GLN A 34 -19.47 -10.52 5.06
N GLY A 35 -18.59 -9.53 5.23
CA GLY A 35 -17.33 -9.67 5.97
C GLY A 35 -16.09 -9.55 5.09
N VAL A 36 -16.22 -9.58 3.77
CA VAL A 36 -15.17 -9.08 2.86
C VAL A 36 -14.98 -7.58 3.09
N GLU A 37 -13.72 -7.14 3.18
CA GLU A 37 -13.34 -5.74 3.42
C GLU A 37 -12.76 -5.08 2.16
N ASP A 38 -11.92 -5.80 1.43
CA ASP A 38 -11.21 -5.27 0.27
C ASP A 38 -10.86 -6.41 -0.70
N MET A 39 -10.69 -6.05 -1.97
CA MET A 39 -10.40 -6.97 -3.06
C MET A 39 -9.41 -6.35 -4.03
N VAL A 40 -8.36 -7.10 -4.37
CA VAL A 40 -7.34 -6.67 -5.33
C VAL A 40 -7.29 -7.68 -6.49
N PRO A 41 -7.93 -7.37 -7.64
CA PRO A 41 -7.79 -8.19 -8.83
C PRO A 41 -6.40 -8.03 -9.43
N ALA A 42 -5.88 -9.11 -10.01
CA ALA A 42 -4.61 -9.13 -10.71
C ALA A 42 -4.68 -10.06 -11.93
N ALA A 43 -3.56 -10.55 -12.45
CA ALA A 43 -3.54 -11.23 -13.74
C ALA A 43 -4.34 -12.54 -13.75
N ARG A 44 -4.16 -13.41 -12.75
CA ARG A 44 -4.88 -14.69 -12.60
C ARG A 44 -5.36 -14.92 -11.17
N THR A 45 -5.39 -13.85 -10.38
CA THR A 45 -5.67 -13.94 -8.95
C THR A 45 -6.56 -12.82 -8.47
N LEU A 46 -7.42 -13.14 -7.51
CA LEU A 46 -8.16 -12.16 -6.73
C LEU A 46 -7.73 -12.28 -5.25
N MET A 47 -7.01 -11.30 -4.74
CA MET A 47 -6.68 -11.24 -3.32
C MET A 47 -7.87 -10.64 -2.56
N ILE A 48 -8.30 -11.31 -1.49
CA ILE A 48 -9.48 -10.90 -0.71
C ILE A 48 -9.10 -10.79 0.75
N ARG A 49 -9.31 -9.59 1.30
CA ARG A 49 -9.21 -9.33 2.75
C ARG A 49 -10.59 -9.48 3.38
N PHE A 50 -10.66 -10.16 4.51
CA PHE A 50 -11.90 -10.47 5.20
C PHE A 50 -11.79 -10.30 6.72
N ARG A 51 -12.93 -10.22 7.37
CA ARG A 51 -13.06 -10.14 8.83
C ARG A 51 -13.18 -11.54 9.45
N PRO A 52 -12.14 -12.05 10.14
CA PRO A 52 -12.16 -13.40 10.69
C PRO A 52 -13.23 -13.60 11.77
N GLU A 53 -13.69 -12.52 12.42
CA GLU A 53 -14.80 -12.57 13.38
C GLU A 53 -16.18 -12.76 12.71
N LYS A 54 -16.27 -12.52 11.40
CA LYS A 54 -17.52 -12.68 10.63
C LYS A 54 -17.56 -13.97 9.84
N LEU A 55 -16.46 -14.34 9.18
CA LEU A 55 -16.35 -15.55 8.39
C LEU A 55 -14.95 -16.16 8.44
N THR A 56 -14.91 -17.48 8.31
CA THR A 56 -13.66 -18.25 8.13
C THR A 56 -13.21 -18.23 6.66
N PRO A 57 -11.90 -18.43 6.37
CA PRO A 57 -11.43 -18.54 5.00
C PRO A 57 -12.07 -19.72 4.24
N GLU A 58 -12.37 -20.83 4.91
CA GLU A 58 -13.05 -21.99 4.32
C GLU A 58 -14.50 -21.68 3.94
N GLU A 59 -15.23 -20.92 4.77
CA GLU A 59 -16.60 -20.44 4.46
C GLU A 59 -16.56 -19.47 3.27
N LEU A 60 -15.58 -18.56 3.21
CA LEU A 60 -15.41 -17.65 2.07
C LEU A 60 -15.13 -18.42 0.77
N ALA A 61 -14.23 -19.40 0.85
CA ALA A 61 -13.90 -20.26 -0.28
C ALA A 61 -15.14 -21.04 -0.76
N GLY A 62 -15.99 -21.50 0.15
CA GLY A 62 -17.28 -22.12 -0.16
C GLY A 62 -18.23 -21.23 -0.96
N GLU A 63 -18.41 -19.98 -0.51
CA GLU A 63 -19.26 -18.97 -1.18
C GLU A 63 -18.73 -18.57 -2.56
N ILE A 64 -17.39 -18.53 -2.73
CA ILE A 64 -16.75 -18.19 -3.99
C ILE A 64 -16.81 -19.36 -4.97
N ALA A 65 -16.63 -20.59 -4.50
CA ALA A 65 -16.66 -21.78 -5.34
C ALA A 65 -18.01 -22.02 -6.02
N THR A 66 -19.10 -21.41 -5.51
CA THR A 66 -20.44 -21.50 -6.09
C THR A 66 -20.75 -20.39 -7.11
N ARG A 67 -19.83 -19.45 -7.35
CA ARG A 67 -20.03 -18.32 -8.28
C ARG A 67 -19.94 -18.80 -9.73
N ASP A 68 -20.87 -18.33 -10.57
CA ASP A 68 -20.79 -18.54 -12.01
C ASP A 68 -19.81 -17.54 -12.64
N LEU A 69 -18.72 -18.06 -13.21
CA LEU A 69 -17.68 -17.29 -13.87
C LEU A 69 -17.79 -17.32 -15.40
N SER A 70 -18.79 -17.99 -15.96
CA SER A 70 -19.00 -18.06 -17.41
C SER A 70 -19.56 -16.76 -17.99
N THR A 71 -20.16 -15.92 -17.15
CA THR A 71 -20.74 -14.65 -17.59
C THR A 71 -19.67 -13.60 -17.84
N ARG A 72 -19.50 -13.21 -19.11
CA ARG A 72 -18.63 -12.09 -19.47
C ARG A 72 -19.26 -10.77 -19.04
N ILE A 73 -18.47 -9.96 -18.33
CA ILE A 73 -18.88 -8.63 -17.89
C ILE A 73 -18.97 -7.73 -19.12
N ALA A 74 -20.10 -7.03 -19.27
CA ALA A 74 -20.23 -6.02 -20.29
C ALA A 74 -19.17 -4.92 -20.05
N PRO A 75 -18.43 -4.48 -21.08
CA PRO A 75 -17.50 -3.37 -20.95
C PRO A 75 -18.20 -2.13 -20.40
N SER A 76 -17.50 -1.30 -19.62
CA SER A 76 -18.05 -0.02 -19.17
C SER A 76 -18.51 0.82 -20.37
N GLY A 77 -19.54 1.65 -20.17
CA GLY A 77 -19.92 2.69 -21.14
C GLY A 77 -18.85 3.78 -21.29
N GLU A 78 -17.93 3.89 -20.34
CA GLU A 78 -16.86 4.89 -20.34
C GLU A 78 -15.71 4.52 -21.27
N LEU A 79 -15.40 5.41 -22.22
CA LEU A 79 -14.27 5.31 -23.15
C LEU A 79 -13.29 6.45 -22.92
N VAL A 80 -12.04 6.11 -22.60
CA VAL A 80 -10.92 7.04 -22.46
C VAL A 80 -10.08 7.02 -23.74
N GLU A 81 -9.99 8.15 -24.43
CA GLU A 81 -9.07 8.30 -25.57
C GLU A 81 -7.72 8.86 -25.09
N ILE A 82 -6.62 8.17 -25.39
CA ILE A 82 -5.26 8.57 -24.99
C ILE A 82 -4.44 8.98 -26.23
N PRO A 83 -3.96 10.24 -26.31
CA PRO A 83 -3.06 10.68 -27.38
C PRO A 83 -1.69 10.04 -27.22
N VAL A 84 -1.11 9.50 -28.29
CA VAL A 84 0.23 8.91 -28.27
C VAL A 84 1.08 9.47 -29.40
N GLN A 85 2.28 9.92 -29.04
CA GLN A 85 3.38 10.08 -29.98
C GLN A 85 4.12 8.73 -30.06
N TYR A 86 4.03 8.04 -31.21
CA TYR A 86 4.71 6.76 -31.41
C TYR A 86 6.19 6.97 -31.75
N ASP A 87 6.96 7.32 -30.72
CA ASP A 87 8.41 7.56 -30.76
C ASP A 87 9.18 6.69 -29.75
N GLY A 88 8.54 5.62 -29.28
CA GLY A 88 9.10 4.74 -28.26
C GLY A 88 10.38 4.07 -28.74
N GLU A 89 11.35 3.97 -27.83
CA GLU A 89 12.66 3.39 -28.11
C GLU A 89 12.59 1.91 -28.55
N ASP A 90 11.56 1.16 -28.10
CA ASP A 90 11.38 -0.26 -28.43
C ASP A 90 10.38 -0.46 -29.59
N LEU A 91 9.88 0.60 -30.22
CA LEU A 91 8.84 0.46 -31.26
C LEU A 91 9.31 -0.40 -32.44
N ARG A 92 10.59 -0.29 -32.82
CA ARG A 92 11.20 -1.13 -33.86
C ARG A 92 11.43 -2.56 -33.36
N ASP A 93 11.91 -2.72 -32.13
CA ASP A 93 12.10 -4.05 -31.52
C ASP A 93 10.78 -4.82 -31.44
N VAL A 94 9.66 -4.14 -31.12
CA VAL A 94 8.32 -4.73 -31.14
C VAL A 94 7.91 -5.15 -32.56
N ALA A 95 8.22 -4.35 -33.57
CA ALA A 95 7.96 -4.69 -34.97
C ALA A 95 8.73 -5.97 -35.37
N ASP A 96 10.00 -6.06 -35.00
CA ASP A 96 10.84 -7.24 -35.23
C ASP A 96 10.33 -8.49 -34.48
N LEU A 97 9.95 -8.34 -33.21
CA LEU A 97 9.42 -9.44 -32.38
C LEU A 97 8.09 -10.00 -32.91
N THR A 98 7.28 -9.15 -33.56
CA THR A 98 5.95 -9.51 -34.08
C THR A 98 5.97 -9.86 -35.57
N GLY A 99 7.08 -9.59 -36.27
CA GLY A 99 7.17 -9.73 -37.73
C GLY A 99 6.32 -8.71 -38.49
N LEU A 100 5.98 -7.59 -37.87
CA LEU A 100 5.17 -6.51 -38.45
C LEU A 100 6.04 -5.34 -38.90
N SER A 101 5.48 -4.46 -39.73
CA SER A 101 6.05 -3.13 -39.94
C SER A 101 5.78 -2.23 -38.72
N VAL A 102 6.59 -1.20 -38.51
CA VAL A 102 6.31 -0.18 -37.47
C VAL A 102 4.93 0.45 -37.69
N GLU A 103 4.57 0.73 -38.94
CA GLU A 103 3.27 1.27 -39.31
C GLU A 103 2.12 0.32 -38.93
N ASP A 104 2.30 -1.00 -39.10
CA ASP A 104 1.31 -1.99 -38.69
C ASP A 104 1.21 -2.13 -37.17
N VAL A 105 2.32 -2.05 -36.43
CA VAL A 105 2.29 -2.03 -34.96
C VAL A 105 1.46 -0.85 -34.47
N VAL A 106 1.76 0.35 -34.98
CA VAL A 106 1.03 1.58 -34.64
C VAL A 106 -0.45 1.45 -35.02
N ARG A 107 -0.74 1.02 -36.25
CA ARG A 107 -2.12 0.87 -36.75
C ARG A 107 -2.91 -0.09 -35.84
N ARG A 108 -2.40 -1.30 -35.60
CA ARG A 108 -3.07 -2.30 -34.76
C ARG A 108 -3.26 -1.82 -33.32
N HIS A 109 -2.29 -1.09 -32.76
CA HIS A 109 -2.44 -0.52 -31.42
C HIS A 109 -3.52 0.58 -31.37
N THR A 110 -3.62 1.43 -32.40
CA THR A 110 -4.65 2.48 -32.47
C THR A 110 -6.05 1.98 -32.85
N GLU A 111 -6.16 0.91 -33.63
CA GLU A 111 -7.43 0.30 -34.04
C GLU A 111 -7.99 -0.65 -32.97
N SER A 112 -7.14 -1.06 -32.03
CA SER A 112 -7.54 -1.86 -30.87
C SER A 112 -8.37 -1.05 -29.89
N GLU A 113 -9.39 -1.70 -29.34
CA GLU A 113 -10.10 -1.21 -28.17
C GLU A 113 -9.69 -2.04 -26.96
N PHE A 114 -9.11 -1.37 -25.98
CA PHE A 114 -8.67 -1.99 -24.76
C PHE A 114 -9.69 -1.84 -23.64
N THR A 115 -9.61 -2.70 -22.64
CA THR A 115 -10.31 -2.58 -21.36
C THR A 115 -9.28 -2.55 -20.22
N VAL A 116 -9.47 -1.66 -19.25
CA VAL A 116 -8.67 -1.65 -18.01
C VAL A 116 -9.05 -2.87 -17.19
N ALA A 117 -8.17 -3.87 -17.12
CA ALA A 117 -8.41 -5.07 -16.34
C ALA A 117 -8.33 -4.81 -14.84
N PHE A 118 -7.20 -4.26 -14.38
CA PHE A 118 -6.96 -3.92 -12.98
C PHE A 118 -5.88 -2.85 -12.86
N CYS A 119 -5.77 -2.29 -11.65
CA CYS A 119 -4.74 -1.32 -11.26
C CYS A 119 -3.97 -1.87 -10.06
N GLY A 120 -2.67 -1.58 -9.94
CA GLY A 120 -1.92 -2.09 -8.78
C GLY A 120 -0.39 -2.06 -8.85
N PHE A 121 0.20 -1.69 -10.00
CA PHE A 121 1.66 -1.49 -10.10
C PHE A 121 2.09 -0.17 -9.44
N ALA A 122 1.36 0.89 -9.74
CA ALA A 122 1.51 2.23 -9.19
C ALA A 122 0.16 2.98 -9.28
N PRO A 123 -0.03 4.06 -8.52
CA PRO A 123 -1.22 4.90 -8.64
C PRO A 123 -1.46 5.36 -10.08
N GLY A 124 -2.63 5.04 -10.62
CA GLY A 124 -3.02 5.37 -11.99
C GLY A 124 -2.45 4.47 -13.09
N PHE A 125 -1.66 3.44 -12.76
CA PHE A 125 -1.25 2.43 -13.74
C PHE A 125 -2.36 1.40 -13.93
N GLY A 126 -2.97 1.39 -15.13
CA GLY A 126 -3.95 0.40 -15.54
C GLY A 126 -3.35 -0.64 -16.48
N TYR A 127 -3.58 -1.93 -16.20
CA TYR A 127 -3.25 -3.03 -17.10
C TYR A 127 -4.35 -3.14 -18.16
N LEU A 128 -4.02 -2.85 -19.42
CA LEU A 128 -4.98 -2.79 -20.53
C LEU A 128 -4.98 -4.10 -21.31
N VAL A 129 -6.15 -4.69 -21.54
CA VAL A 129 -6.32 -5.95 -22.29
C VAL A 129 -7.34 -5.83 -23.41
N GLY A 130 -7.47 -6.86 -24.26
CA GLY A 130 -8.43 -6.89 -25.37
C GLY A 130 -7.91 -6.33 -26.69
N GLY A 131 -6.67 -5.82 -26.72
CA GLY A 131 -6.02 -5.39 -27.96
C GLY A 131 -5.66 -6.54 -28.90
N ASP A 132 -5.10 -6.19 -30.05
CA ASP A 132 -4.71 -7.13 -31.10
C ASP A 132 -3.73 -8.21 -30.56
N PRO A 133 -4.09 -9.52 -30.60
CA PRO A 133 -3.23 -10.59 -30.10
C PRO A 133 -1.87 -10.71 -30.79
N THR A 134 -1.71 -10.14 -31.98
CA THR A 134 -0.42 -10.10 -32.69
C THR A 134 0.58 -9.14 -32.04
N LEU A 135 0.14 -8.24 -31.16
CA LEU A 135 1.00 -7.31 -30.41
C LEU A 135 1.49 -7.88 -29.07
N GLN A 136 1.27 -9.17 -28.81
CA GLN A 136 1.77 -9.81 -27.61
C GLN A 136 3.28 -10.04 -27.70
N VAL A 137 4.03 -9.29 -26.88
CA VAL A 137 5.50 -9.32 -26.86
C VAL A 137 6.03 -9.59 -25.46
N PRO A 138 7.15 -10.33 -25.30
CA PRO A 138 7.74 -10.52 -23.98
C PRO A 138 8.26 -9.21 -23.40
N ARG A 139 8.36 -9.17 -22.05
CA ARG A 139 9.15 -8.15 -21.37
C ARG A 139 10.61 -8.24 -21.81
N ARG A 140 11.34 -7.14 -21.71
CA ARG A 140 12.80 -7.11 -21.82
C ARG A 140 13.41 -8.05 -20.79
N GLN A 141 14.44 -8.78 -21.19
CA GLN A 141 15.19 -9.67 -20.29
C GLN A 141 15.85 -8.89 -19.14
N THR A 142 16.37 -7.70 -19.43
CA THR A 142 16.91 -6.78 -18.42
C THR A 142 15.98 -5.57 -18.29
N PRO A 143 15.34 -5.34 -17.13
CA PRO A 143 14.49 -4.19 -16.93
C PRO A 143 15.31 -2.90 -16.87
N ARG A 144 14.70 -1.80 -17.35
CA ARG A 144 15.24 -0.45 -17.19
C ARG A 144 15.20 -0.06 -15.72
N THR A 145 16.22 0.65 -15.28
CA THR A 145 16.25 1.27 -13.95
C THR A 145 15.29 2.45 -13.85
N ARG A 146 14.92 3.05 -14.99
CA ARG A 146 14.00 4.19 -15.06
C ARG A 146 13.30 4.25 -16.42
N ILE A 147 11.98 4.23 -16.39
CA ILE A 147 11.05 4.51 -17.48
C ILE A 147 10.40 5.86 -17.17
N PRO A 148 10.35 6.84 -18.09
CA PRO A 148 9.69 8.12 -17.87
C PRO A 148 8.18 8.01 -17.65
N ALA A 149 7.60 9.00 -16.96
CA ALA A 149 6.15 9.15 -16.90
C ALA A 149 5.59 9.44 -18.31
N GLY A 150 4.40 8.93 -18.61
CA GLY A 150 3.76 9.03 -19.92
C GLY A 150 4.25 8.01 -20.95
N SER A 151 5.22 7.15 -20.63
CA SER A 151 5.63 6.08 -21.54
C SER A 151 4.48 5.08 -21.76
N VAL A 152 4.14 4.82 -23.02
CA VAL A 152 3.16 3.82 -23.46
C VAL A 152 3.92 2.56 -23.83
N ALA A 153 3.52 1.41 -23.28
CA ALA A 153 4.31 0.19 -23.40
C ALA A 153 3.46 -1.09 -23.52
N LEU A 154 4.09 -2.14 -24.05
CA LEU A 154 3.52 -3.49 -24.22
C LEU A 154 4.32 -4.54 -23.42
N ALA A 155 3.61 -5.51 -22.84
CA ALA A 155 4.20 -6.73 -22.29
C ALA A 155 3.15 -7.84 -22.10
N GLY A 156 3.44 -9.02 -22.62
CA GLY A 156 2.50 -10.14 -22.67
C GLY A 156 1.22 -9.72 -23.39
N ALA A 157 0.07 -10.01 -22.78
CA ALA A 157 -1.24 -9.59 -23.29
C ALA A 157 -1.61 -8.12 -22.97
N PHE A 158 -0.71 -7.36 -22.34
CA PHE A 158 -1.04 -6.05 -21.80
C PHE A 158 -0.45 -4.89 -22.60
N SER A 159 -1.24 -3.84 -22.73
CA SER A 159 -0.76 -2.47 -22.94
C SER A 159 -0.88 -1.68 -21.63
N GLY A 160 -0.18 -0.56 -21.51
CA GLY A 160 -0.18 0.26 -20.30
C GLY A 160 0.53 1.58 -20.49
N VAL A 161 0.26 2.51 -19.57
CA VAL A 161 0.91 3.83 -19.54
C VAL A 161 1.51 4.05 -18.16
N TYR A 162 2.81 4.34 -18.11
CA TYR A 162 3.51 4.62 -16.87
C TYR A 162 3.06 5.98 -16.30
N PRO A 163 2.39 6.04 -15.13
CA PRO A 163 1.88 7.30 -14.58
C PRO A 163 2.99 8.17 -13.98
N GLN A 164 4.09 7.54 -13.56
CA GLN A 164 5.24 8.16 -12.92
C GLN A 164 6.52 7.45 -13.35
N ALA A 165 7.66 8.10 -13.12
CA ALA A 165 8.95 7.50 -13.43
C ALA A 165 9.23 6.29 -12.52
N SER A 166 9.47 5.13 -13.10
CA SER A 166 9.66 3.88 -12.35
C SER A 166 10.54 2.88 -13.12
N PRO A 167 11.23 1.93 -12.45
CA PRO A 167 11.89 0.83 -13.16
C PRO A 167 10.85 -0.07 -13.85
N GLY A 168 11.22 -0.69 -14.96
CA GLY A 168 10.32 -1.61 -15.66
C GLY A 168 10.94 -2.28 -16.88
N GLY A 169 10.38 -3.41 -17.29
CA GLY A 169 10.85 -4.20 -18.42
C GLY A 169 9.89 -4.22 -19.62
N TRP A 170 8.86 -3.36 -19.66
CA TRP A 170 7.92 -3.36 -20.78
C TRP A 170 8.55 -2.70 -22.01
N GLN A 171 8.09 -3.11 -23.19
CA GLN A 171 8.55 -2.58 -24.48
C GLN A 171 7.85 -1.24 -24.74
N ILE A 172 8.61 -0.14 -24.74
CA ILE A 172 8.10 1.23 -24.89
C ILE A 172 7.87 1.53 -26.37
N ILE A 173 6.61 1.74 -26.75
CA ILE A 173 6.18 1.98 -28.13
C ILE A 173 5.86 3.46 -28.42
N GLY A 174 5.73 4.28 -27.38
CA GLY A 174 5.47 5.71 -27.54
C GLY A 174 5.39 6.47 -26.22
N THR A 175 4.97 7.72 -26.31
CA THR A 175 4.79 8.63 -25.18
C THR A 175 3.46 9.37 -25.28
N THR A 176 2.83 9.63 -24.15
CA THR A 176 1.62 10.46 -24.06
C THR A 176 1.89 11.71 -23.21
N PRO A 177 1.36 12.89 -23.60
CA PRO A 177 1.35 14.07 -22.73
C PRO A 177 0.27 14.00 -21.63
N GLU A 178 -0.64 13.02 -21.68
CA GLU A 178 -1.76 12.91 -20.74
C GLU A 178 -1.27 12.47 -19.35
N LYS A 179 -1.76 13.13 -18.30
CA LYS A 179 -1.44 12.78 -16.92
C LYS A 179 -2.33 11.63 -16.45
N MET A 180 -1.74 10.44 -16.37
CA MET A 180 -2.45 9.24 -15.91
C MET A 180 -2.87 9.33 -14.44
N TRP A 181 -2.13 10.08 -13.62
CA TRP A 181 -2.40 10.34 -12.21
C TRP A 181 -2.34 11.85 -11.91
N ASP A 182 -3.45 12.41 -11.39
CA ASP A 182 -3.53 13.83 -11.00
C ASP A 182 -4.47 14.03 -9.80
N LEU A 183 -3.94 14.43 -8.64
CA LEU A 183 -4.72 14.65 -7.42
C LEU A 183 -5.71 15.83 -7.50
N SER A 184 -5.61 16.69 -8.52
CA SER A 184 -6.61 17.74 -8.81
C SER A 184 -7.83 17.21 -9.57
N ARG A 185 -7.82 15.95 -10.02
CA ARG A 185 -8.92 15.29 -10.72
C ARG A 185 -9.71 14.38 -9.78
N ASP A 186 -10.98 14.14 -10.10
CA ASP A 186 -11.83 13.17 -9.40
C ASP A 186 -12.52 12.24 -10.42
N PRO A 187 -12.15 10.94 -10.50
CA PRO A 187 -11.08 10.30 -9.73
C PRO A 187 -9.66 10.74 -10.17
N PRO A 188 -8.66 10.72 -9.28
CA PRO A 188 -7.29 11.07 -9.64
C PRO A 188 -6.67 10.21 -10.74
N ALA A 189 -6.99 8.91 -10.79
CA ALA A 189 -6.57 8.03 -11.88
C ALA A 189 -7.52 8.15 -13.09
N ILE A 190 -6.96 8.43 -14.27
CA ILE A 190 -7.75 8.52 -15.52
C ILE A 190 -8.32 7.15 -15.92
N LEU A 191 -7.61 6.09 -15.56
CA LEU A 191 -7.99 4.71 -15.81
C LEU A 191 -8.60 4.12 -14.55
N GLN A 192 -9.81 3.58 -14.67
CA GLN A 192 -10.46 2.80 -13.64
C GLN A 192 -10.74 1.39 -14.18
N PRO A 193 -10.68 0.34 -13.33
CA PRO A 193 -11.04 -1.02 -13.73
C PRO A 193 -12.40 -1.06 -14.43
N GLY A 194 -12.44 -1.71 -15.60
CA GLY A 194 -13.60 -1.83 -16.48
C GLY A 194 -13.75 -0.75 -17.54
N TYR A 195 -13.01 0.37 -17.47
CA TYR A 195 -13.06 1.42 -18.50
C TYR A 195 -12.53 0.92 -19.84
N ARG A 196 -13.12 1.38 -20.94
CA ARG A 196 -12.60 1.16 -22.29
C ARG A 196 -11.53 2.21 -22.59
N VAL A 197 -10.49 1.83 -23.33
CA VAL A 197 -9.39 2.71 -23.70
C VAL A 197 -9.11 2.58 -25.19
N ARG A 198 -8.92 3.71 -25.87
CA ARG A 198 -8.46 3.74 -27.25
C ARG A 198 -7.31 4.71 -27.38
N PHE A 199 -6.24 4.29 -28.05
CA PHE A 199 -5.12 5.16 -28.35
C PHE A 199 -5.30 5.81 -29.71
N PHE A 200 -4.82 7.04 -29.89
CA PHE A 200 -4.73 7.66 -31.20
C PHE A 200 -3.38 8.32 -31.42
N ASP A 201 -2.90 8.27 -32.66
CA ASP A 201 -1.62 8.84 -33.06
C ASP A 201 -1.73 10.37 -33.17
N LEU A 202 -0.94 11.10 -32.37
CA LEU A 202 -0.86 12.56 -32.39
C LEU A 202 -0.43 13.11 -33.75
N LYS A 203 0.27 12.33 -34.58
CA LYS A 203 0.62 12.73 -35.95
C LYS A 203 -0.60 12.77 -36.89
N LYS A 204 -1.64 11.98 -36.60
CA LYS A 204 -2.83 11.80 -37.46
C LYS A 204 -4.06 12.55 -36.96
N LYS A 205 -4.19 12.74 -35.65
CA LYS A 205 -5.34 13.40 -35.01
C LYS A 205 -4.83 14.30 -33.88
N THR A 206 -5.05 15.60 -34.01
CA THR A 206 -4.94 16.55 -32.89
C THR A 206 -6.30 16.66 -32.24
N ALA A 207 -6.44 16.16 -31.01
CA ALA A 207 -7.64 16.34 -30.21
C ALA A 207 -7.27 17.00 -28.88
N PRO A 208 -8.15 17.82 -28.29
CA PRO A 208 -7.97 18.25 -26.92
C PRO A 208 -7.88 17.02 -26.01
N THR A 209 -6.94 17.06 -25.06
CA THR A 209 -6.77 16.08 -23.98
C THR A 209 -8.07 15.87 -23.20
N SER A 210 -8.19 14.70 -22.59
CA SER A 210 -9.44 14.07 -22.15
C SER A 210 -10.45 15.00 -21.44
N ARG A 211 -11.75 14.83 -21.72
CA ARG A 211 -12.90 15.62 -21.18
C ARG A 211 -13.17 15.40 -19.68
N ILE A 212 -12.17 15.03 -18.88
CA ILE A 212 -12.39 14.81 -17.45
C ILE A 212 -12.30 16.14 -16.72
N THR A 213 -13.38 16.49 -16.04
CA THR A 213 -13.52 17.74 -15.30
C THR A 213 -12.44 17.83 -14.21
N THR A 214 -11.48 18.73 -14.38
CA THR A 214 -10.55 19.10 -13.32
C THR A 214 -11.32 19.79 -12.21
N LYS A 215 -11.17 19.35 -10.95
CA LYS A 215 -11.57 20.19 -9.83
C LYS A 215 -10.56 21.34 -9.77
N THR A 216 -11.05 22.55 -9.56
CA THR A 216 -10.17 23.70 -9.28
C THR A 216 -9.24 23.31 -8.13
N PRO A 217 -7.91 23.45 -8.27
CA PRO A 217 -6.98 23.13 -7.22
C PRO A 217 -7.33 23.97 -5.99
N VAL A 218 -7.78 23.33 -4.91
CA VAL A 218 -7.80 23.98 -3.59
C VAL A 218 -6.40 23.82 -3.00
N THR A 219 -5.44 24.52 -3.62
CA THR A 219 -4.10 24.81 -3.11
C THR A 219 -4.10 26.24 -2.60
N GLN A 220 -4.93 26.49 -1.59
CA GLN A 220 -4.55 27.47 -0.59
C GLN A 220 -4.05 26.66 0.60
N PRO A 221 -2.83 26.92 1.12
CA PRO A 221 -2.51 26.52 2.48
C PRO A 221 -3.67 26.98 3.35
N PRO A 222 -4.17 26.15 4.30
CA PRO A 222 -5.16 26.66 5.24
C PRO A 222 -4.57 27.94 5.82
N GLU A 223 -5.27 29.05 5.59
CA GLU A 223 -4.90 30.33 6.18
C GLU A 223 -4.81 30.05 7.68
N VAL A 224 -3.60 30.14 8.23
CA VAL A 224 -3.38 29.82 9.65
C VAL A 224 -4.24 30.80 10.41
N ALA A 225 -5.37 30.33 10.93
CA ALA A 225 -6.31 31.16 11.65
C ALA A 225 -5.51 31.88 12.75
N SER A 226 -5.61 33.21 12.79
CA SER A 226 -4.93 34.04 13.78
C SER A 226 -5.22 33.49 15.18
N GLY A 227 -4.21 32.94 15.86
CA GLY A 227 -4.35 32.32 17.19
C GLY A 227 -4.34 30.78 17.22
N ALA A 228 -4.14 30.10 16.10
CA ALA A 228 -3.98 28.64 16.09
C ALA A 228 -2.68 28.20 16.79
N LEU A 229 -2.73 27.07 17.51
CA LEU A 229 -1.55 26.47 18.12
C LEU A 229 -0.66 25.89 17.00
N THR A 230 0.62 26.25 17.01
CA THR A 230 1.59 25.84 15.98
C THR A 230 2.88 25.28 16.57
N LEU A 231 3.50 24.38 15.83
CA LEU A 231 4.83 23.82 16.10
C LEU A 231 5.75 24.21 14.96
N LYS A 232 6.77 25.03 15.23
CA LYS A 232 7.83 25.33 14.27
C LYS A 232 8.92 24.28 14.40
N VAL A 233 9.11 23.48 13.37
CA VAL A 233 10.14 22.43 13.35
C VAL A 233 11.51 23.07 13.22
N LEU A 234 12.37 22.81 14.20
CA LEU A 234 13.73 23.35 14.25
C LEU A 234 14.75 22.36 13.69
N ALA A 235 14.54 21.07 13.92
CA ALA A 235 15.39 20.01 13.37
C ALA A 235 14.56 18.77 13.02
N ALA A 236 14.86 18.18 11.85
CA ALA A 236 14.32 16.92 11.38
C ALA A 236 15.40 16.19 10.57
N PRO A 237 16.34 15.48 11.23
CA PRO A 237 17.47 14.81 10.55
C PRO A 237 17.03 13.83 9.47
N MET A 238 15.88 13.19 9.67
CA MET A 238 15.11 12.53 8.63
C MET A 238 13.72 13.19 8.56
N PRO A 239 13.13 13.30 7.36
CA PRO A 239 11.77 13.81 7.23
C PRO A 239 10.79 12.98 8.07
N ALA A 240 10.00 13.66 8.90
CA ALA A 240 8.94 13.03 9.66
C ALA A 240 7.66 12.98 8.80
N LEU A 241 6.83 11.96 8.97
CA LEU A 241 5.69 11.71 8.10
C LEU A 241 4.39 11.74 8.88
N PHE A 242 3.35 12.35 8.33
CA PHE A 242 2.02 12.20 8.90
C PHE A 242 1.48 10.80 8.61
N GLN A 243 0.96 10.17 9.65
CA GLN A 243 0.38 8.84 9.57
C GLN A 243 -0.91 8.79 10.37
N ASP A 244 -1.94 8.18 9.80
CA ASP A 244 -3.15 7.73 10.47
C ASP A 244 -3.25 6.20 10.37
N LEU A 245 -4.45 5.62 10.47
CA LEU A 245 -4.64 4.17 10.37
C LEU A 245 -4.52 3.60 8.95
N GLY A 246 -4.52 4.46 7.93
CA GLY A 246 -4.37 4.12 6.52
C GLY A 246 -5.51 4.64 5.64
N ARG A 247 -5.31 4.46 4.34
CA ARG A 247 -6.11 4.89 3.20
C ARG A 247 -6.87 3.70 2.59
N PHE A 248 -8.00 3.37 3.18
CA PHE A 248 -8.80 2.22 2.74
C PHE A 248 -9.67 2.55 1.52
N GLY A 249 -9.98 1.53 0.70
CA GLY A 249 -10.91 1.65 -0.43
C GLY A 249 -10.35 2.31 -1.70
N GLN A 250 -9.03 2.46 -1.81
CA GLN A 250 -8.36 3.09 -2.97
C GLN A 250 -7.64 2.08 -3.89
N THR A 251 -7.83 0.78 -3.66
CA THR A 251 -7.19 -0.31 -4.42
C THR A 251 -7.49 -0.25 -5.91
N GLY A 252 -8.73 0.13 -6.29
CA GLY A 252 -9.13 0.32 -7.69
C GLY A 252 -8.31 1.37 -8.46
N GLN A 253 -7.61 2.26 -7.76
CA GLN A 253 -6.74 3.28 -8.36
C GLN A 253 -5.25 2.91 -8.33
N GLY A 254 -4.90 1.73 -7.82
CA GLY A 254 -3.52 1.32 -7.64
C GLY A 254 -2.85 1.92 -6.39
N VAL A 255 -3.63 2.42 -5.42
CA VAL A 255 -3.11 3.10 -4.21
C VAL A 255 -3.18 2.17 -2.99
N SER A 256 -2.03 1.96 -2.35
CA SER A 256 -1.92 1.18 -1.11
C SER A 256 -2.58 1.89 0.07
N SER A 257 -2.85 1.15 1.16
CA SER A 257 -3.40 1.77 2.35
C SER A 257 -2.39 2.64 3.11
N SER A 258 -1.08 2.35 3.04
CA SER A 258 -0.10 3.00 3.91
C SER A 258 -0.55 2.98 5.39
N GLY A 259 -0.28 4.05 6.15
CA GLY A 259 -0.61 4.17 7.56
C GLY A 259 0.61 4.03 8.46
N ALA A 260 0.39 4.23 9.76
CA ALA A 260 1.41 3.96 10.76
C ALA A 260 1.88 2.51 10.67
N LEU A 261 3.20 2.33 10.74
CA LEU A 261 3.81 1.00 10.76
C LEU A 261 3.62 0.31 12.12
N ASP A 262 3.71 1.05 13.21
CA ASP A 262 3.35 0.61 14.55
C ASP A 262 2.04 1.30 14.97
N LYS A 263 0.93 0.61 14.72
CA LYS A 263 -0.41 1.14 14.97
C LYS A 263 -0.73 1.14 16.46
N SER A 264 -0.13 0.25 17.24
CA SER A 264 -0.27 0.24 18.71
C SER A 264 0.26 1.54 19.31
N ALA A 265 1.45 1.99 18.89
CA ALA A 265 2.07 3.22 19.36
C ALA A 265 1.27 4.46 18.91
N LEU A 266 0.88 4.55 17.63
CA LEU A 266 0.03 5.65 17.16
C LEU A 266 -1.24 5.80 18.00
N ARG A 267 -1.92 4.68 18.28
CA ARG A 267 -3.15 4.69 19.09
C ARG A 267 -2.88 5.09 20.54
N ALA A 268 -1.77 4.62 21.11
CA ALA A 268 -1.34 5.03 22.44
C ALA A 268 -1.07 6.54 22.49
N ALA A 269 -0.32 7.10 21.55
CA ALA A 269 -0.02 8.54 21.49
C ALA A 269 -1.29 9.39 21.56
N ASN A 270 -2.30 9.03 20.75
CA ASN A 270 -3.59 9.71 20.74
C ASN A 270 -4.34 9.57 22.07
N ARG A 271 -4.40 8.37 22.66
CA ARG A 271 -5.06 8.17 23.96
C ARG A 271 -4.37 8.95 25.09
N VAL A 272 -3.04 9.02 25.11
CA VAL A 272 -2.28 9.79 26.10
C VAL A 272 -2.73 11.26 26.11
N VAL A 273 -2.91 11.87 24.94
CA VAL A 273 -3.37 13.27 24.85
C VAL A 273 -4.91 13.43 24.85
N GLY A 274 -5.65 12.33 24.92
CA GLY A 274 -7.12 12.29 24.94
C GLY A 274 -7.79 12.48 23.57
N ASN A 275 -7.07 12.26 22.46
CA ASN A 275 -7.64 12.24 21.11
C ASN A 275 -8.34 10.89 20.83
N PRO A 276 -9.28 10.84 19.86
CA PRO A 276 -9.68 9.57 19.26
C PRO A 276 -8.45 8.80 18.75
N ALA A 277 -8.40 7.49 19.01
CA ALA A 277 -7.18 6.70 18.85
C ALA A 277 -6.62 6.62 17.42
N GLY A 278 -7.46 6.89 16.40
CA GLY A 278 -7.06 6.84 14.99
C GLY A 278 -6.65 8.19 14.40
N MET A 279 -6.54 9.26 15.20
CA MET A 279 -6.17 10.59 14.69
C MET A 279 -4.74 10.63 14.13
N PRO A 280 -4.45 11.51 13.15
CA PRO A 280 -3.12 11.60 12.57
C PRO A 280 -2.06 11.99 13.59
N CYS A 281 -0.97 11.23 13.61
CA CYS A 281 0.24 11.50 14.38
C CYS A 281 1.40 11.80 13.44
N LEU A 282 2.44 12.44 13.97
CA LEU A 282 3.71 12.57 13.27
C LEU A 282 4.59 11.36 13.60
N GLU A 283 4.85 10.51 12.62
CA GLU A 283 5.79 9.37 12.71
C GLU A 283 7.23 9.88 12.50
N ILE A 284 8.06 9.69 13.52
CA ILE A 284 9.44 10.15 13.59
C ILE A 284 10.35 8.94 13.62
N THR A 285 11.26 8.82 12.65
CA THR A 285 12.18 7.68 12.54
C THR A 285 13.56 8.07 13.06
N LEU A 286 14.14 7.26 13.96
CA LEU A 286 15.44 7.44 14.63
C LEU A 286 15.60 8.73 15.47
N GLY A 287 14.52 9.43 15.81
CA GLY A 287 14.58 10.60 16.70
C GLY A 287 15.37 11.79 16.14
N GLY A 288 16.04 12.54 17.01
CA GLY A 288 16.80 13.75 16.64
C GLY A 288 15.92 14.94 16.21
N PHE A 289 14.61 14.85 16.43
CA PHE A 289 13.62 15.82 16.01
C PHE A 289 13.45 16.91 17.06
N SER A 290 13.26 18.17 16.66
CA SER A 290 12.99 19.26 17.61
C SER A 290 12.05 20.30 17.04
N PHE A 291 11.27 20.92 17.92
CA PHE A 291 10.30 21.95 17.55
C PHE A 291 10.10 22.97 18.68
N GLU A 292 9.67 24.16 18.30
CA GLU A 292 9.22 25.23 19.20
C GLU A 292 7.70 25.32 19.15
N VAL A 293 7.03 25.42 20.30
CA VAL A 293 5.57 25.53 20.38
C VAL A 293 5.12 26.98 20.57
N SER A 294 4.08 27.42 19.86
CA SER A 294 3.62 28.81 19.91
C SER A 294 2.69 29.15 21.08
N GLY A 295 2.15 28.14 21.77
CA GLY A 295 1.13 28.29 22.79
C GLY A 295 1.13 27.15 23.79
N ARG A 296 0.23 27.23 24.79
CA ARG A 296 0.03 26.13 25.74
C ARG A 296 -0.47 24.88 25.04
N ALA A 297 0.15 23.75 25.33
CA ALA A 297 -0.17 22.50 24.66
C ALA A 297 0.02 21.29 25.57
N VAL A 298 -0.60 20.18 25.18
CA VAL A 298 -0.31 18.85 25.73
C VAL A 298 0.14 17.97 24.58
N MET A 299 1.31 17.35 24.73
CA MET A 299 1.86 16.41 23.76
C MET A 299 2.02 15.01 24.37
N ALA A 300 2.22 14.02 23.51
CA ALA A 300 2.70 12.70 23.88
C ALA A 300 3.69 12.19 22.85
N LEU A 301 4.66 11.40 23.31
CA LEU A 301 5.55 10.61 22.47
C LEU A 301 5.44 9.14 22.87
N THR A 302 5.20 8.25 21.91
CA THR A 302 5.12 6.79 22.09
C THR A 302 5.90 6.08 21.00
N GLY A 303 5.95 4.74 21.02
CA GLY A 303 6.80 3.93 20.15
C GLY A 303 8.22 3.84 20.71
N ALA A 304 9.22 3.83 19.84
CA ALA A 304 10.64 3.81 20.23
C ALA A 304 10.92 4.97 21.20
N ALA A 305 11.46 4.63 22.38
CA ALA A 305 11.64 5.61 23.44
C ALA A 305 12.83 6.52 23.15
N CYS A 306 12.56 7.82 22.98
CA CYS A 306 13.58 8.85 22.84
C CYS A 306 13.72 9.63 24.15
N PRO A 307 14.94 10.03 24.57
CA PRO A 307 15.11 11.05 25.60
C PRO A 307 14.38 12.34 25.18
N ILE A 308 13.57 12.92 26.06
CA ILE A 308 12.83 14.16 25.78
C ILE A 308 13.39 15.27 26.66
N GLY A 309 13.94 16.31 26.05
CA GLY A 309 14.35 17.54 26.72
C GLY A 309 13.44 18.70 26.32
N ILE A 310 12.96 19.46 27.30
CA ILE A 310 12.12 20.65 27.10
C ILE A 310 12.90 21.84 27.65
N ARG A 311 13.29 22.77 26.80
CA ARG A 311 13.94 24.02 27.21
C ARG A 311 12.90 25.14 27.23
N ASP A 312 12.68 25.72 28.41
CA ASP A 312 11.74 26.82 28.59
C ASP A 312 12.33 28.18 28.16
N ALA A 313 11.48 29.23 28.17
CA ALA A 313 11.88 30.59 27.83
C ALA A 313 12.95 31.19 28.77
N ALA A 314 13.10 30.65 29.99
CA ALA A 314 14.15 31.05 30.94
C ALA A 314 15.46 30.26 30.73
N GLY A 315 15.50 29.34 29.76
CA GLY A 315 16.66 28.50 29.43
C GLY A 315 16.80 27.26 30.31
N ARG A 316 15.85 26.96 31.20
CA ARG A 316 15.88 25.75 32.04
C ARG A 316 15.50 24.54 31.20
N THR A 317 16.18 23.42 31.40
CA THR A 317 15.86 22.16 30.71
C THR A 317 15.19 21.18 31.66
N ILE A 318 14.02 20.68 31.27
CA ILE A 318 13.25 19.67 31.97
C ILE A 318 13.27 18.38 31.14
N SER A 319 13.46 17.24 31.80
CA SER A 319 13.33 15.93 31.15
C SER A 319 11.91 15.40 31.28
N ALA A 320 11.39 14.80 30.21
CA ALA A 320 10.09 14.12 30.22
C ALA A 320 10.22 12.66 29.78
N GLY A 321 9.31 11.82 30.29
CA GLY A 321 9.16 10.43 29.87
C GLY A 321 8.18 10.26 28.70
N THR A 322 8.32 9.16 27.96
CA THR A 322 7.36 8.72 26.92
C THR A 322 6.10 8.10 27.53
N TYR A 323 5.07 7.86 26.73
CA TYR A 323 3.80 7.22 27.14
C TYR A 323 3.00 7.92 28.26
N GLN A 324 3.22 9.22 28.45
CA GLN A 324 2.50 10.05 29.41
C GLN A 324 2.25 11.44 28.84
N PRO A 325 1.22 12.18 29.31
CA PRO A 325 0.94 13.51 28.82
C PRO A 325 2.01 14.49 29.30
N ILE A 326 2.51 15.32 28.39
CA ILE A 326 3.55 16.31 28.65
C ILE A 326 2.95 17.69 28.41
N SER A 327 2.93 18.52 29.46
CA SER A 327 2.51 19.91 29.37
C SER A 327 3.62 20.77 28.78
N LEU A 328 3.25 21.68 27.88
CA LEU A 328 4.14 22.66 27.27
C LEU A 328 3.56 24.06 27.43
N GLU A 329 4.44 25.04 27.61
CA GLU A 329 4.12 26.47 27.59
C GLU A 329 4.57 27.12 26.28
N ALA A 330 4.03 28.30 25.98
CA ALA A 330 4.42 29.05 24.78
C ALA A 330 5.92 29.37 24.79
N GLY A 331 6.60 29.08 23.67
CA GLY A 331 8.05 29.27 23.50
C GLY A 331 8.90 28.09 23.97
N ASP A 332 8.31 27.02 24.52
CA ASP A 332 9.06 25.83 24.87
C ASP A 332 9.67 25.18 23.62
N ILE A 333 10.95 24.81 23.71
CA ILE A 333 11.66 24.06 22.69
C ILE A 333 11.79 22.62 23.15
N VAL A 334 11.11 21.73 22.44
CA VAL A 334 11.16 20.28 22.66
C VAL A 334 12.22 19.67 21.76
N THR A 335 13.12 18.87 22.34
CA THR A 335 14.14 18.10 21.62
C THR A 335 14.00 16.62 21.95
N LEU A 336 13.82 15.81 20.91
CA LEU A 336 13.77 14.36 20.97
C LEU A 336 15.17 13.82 20.63
N GLY A 337 15.81 13.14 21.57
CA GLY A 337 17.07 12.43 21.33
C GLY A 337 16.91 11.24 20.39
N HIS A 338 17.95 10.42 20.28
CA HIS A 338 17.90 9.18 19.52
C HIS A 338 17.43 8.01 20.41
N PRO A 339 16.58 7.12 19.89
CA PRO A 339 16.20 5.91 20.61
C PRO A 339 17.37 4.92 20.64
N THR A 340 17.55 4.22 21.76
CA THR A 340 18.52 3.11 21.88
C THR A 340 17.93 1.77 21.46
N ARG A 341 16.60 1.66 21.43
CA ARG A 341 15.81 0.48 21.04
C ARG A 341 14.60 0.93 20.24
N GLY A 342 14.23 0.15 19.23
CA GLY A 342 13.18 0.50 18.27
C GLY A 342 13.66 1.53 17.24
N MET A 343 12.76 1.89 16.32
CA MET A 343 13.04 2.84 15.24
C MET A 343 12.08 4.01 15.17
N ARG A 344 10.80 3.81 15.48
CA ARG A 344 9.72 4.73 15.14
C ARG A 344 9.01 5.22 16.37
N SER A 345 8.93 6.54 16.51
CA SER A 345 8.18 7.21 17.57
C SER A 345 7.01 7.96 16.97
N TYR A 346 5.91 8.07 17.71
CA TYR A 346 4.70 8.79 17.29
C TYR A 346 4.47 9.97 18.21
N LEU A 347 4.53 11.18 17.64
CA LEU A 347 4.19 12.42 18.30
C LEU A 347 2.72 12.74 18.06
N ALA A 348 1.97 12.93 19.15
CA ALA A 348 0.60 13.42 19.12
C ALA A 348 0.48 14.72 19.93
N MET A 349 -0.37 15.62 19.46
CA MET A 349 -0.79 16.82 20.18
C MET A 349 -2.25 16.67 20.58
N ARG A 350 -2.65 17.12 21.77
CA ARG A 350 -4.06 17.22 22.14
C ARG A 350 -4.77 18.16 21.17
N GLY A 351 -5.86 17.69 20.55
CA GLY A 351 -6.51 18.37 19.43
C GLY A 351 -6.04 17.90 18.05
N ALA A 352 -5.06 16.99 17.98
CA ALA A 352 -4.49 16.42 16.76
C ALA A 352 -3.93 17.46 15.77
N PHE A 353 -3.10 17.00 14.83
CA PHE A 353 -2.59 17.88 13.78
C PHE A 353 -3.69 18.23 12.77
N ALA A 354 -3.71 19.48 12.31
CA ALA A 354 -4.57 19.96 11.24
C ALA A 354 -3.98 19.53 9.89
N VAL A 355 -4.29 18.31 9.46
CA VAL A 355 -3.77 17.72 8.23
C VAL A 355 -4.93 17.41 7.29
N LYS A 356 -4.88 17.97 6.07
CA LYS A 356 -5.91 17.72 5.05
C LYS A 356 -5.79 16.27 4.55
N PRO A 357 -6.84 15.45 4.63
CA PRO A 357 -6.81 14.10 4.07
C PRO A 357 -6.66 14.12 2.55
N VAL A 358 -5.82 13.24 2.02
CA VAL A 358 -5.66 12.96 0.59
C VAL A 358 -6.21 11.56 0.32
N LEU A 359 -7.26 11.48 -0.49
CA LEU A 359 -8.03 10.25 -0.76
C LEU A 359 -8.56 9.58 0.52
N GLY A 360 -9.07 10.40 1.44
CA GLY A 360 -9.70 9.93 2.69
C GLY A 360 -8.74 9.60 3.83
N SER A 361 -7.43 9.86 3.69
CA SER A 361 -6.43 9.61 4.74
C SER A 361 -5.35 10.68 4.80
N ALA A 362 -4.86 10.96 6.01
CA ALA A 362 -3.72 11.84 6.31
C ALA A 362 -2.37 11.10 6.28
N SER A 363 -2.33 9.83 5.85
CA SER A 363 -1.09 9.05 5.77
C SER A 363 -0.26 9.39 4.54
N THR A 364 1.05 9.57 4.72
CA THR A 364 2.00 9.69 3.62
C THR A 364 2.46 8.30 3.15
N ASP A 365 2.12 7.94 1.91
CA ASP A 365 2.65 6.78 1.19
C ASP A 365 3.90 7.19 0.41
N THR A 366 5.05 6.68 0.83
CA THR A 366 6.34 7.03 0.26
C THR A 366 6.62 6.39 -1.10
N LEU A 367 6.00 5.24 -1.40
CA LEU A 367 6.15 4.57 -2.70
C LEU A 367 5.25 5.23 -3.75
N ALA A 368 3.99 5.48 -3.38
CA ALA A 368 3.00 6.08 -4.25
C ALA A 368 3.18 7.60 -4.41
N VAL A 369 3.89 8.24 -3.49
CA VAL A 369 4.00 9.70 -3.35
C VAL A 369 2.60 10.31 -3.22
N VAL A 370 1.82 9.79 -2.27
CA VAL A 370 0.43 10.21 -1.99
C VAL A 370 0.27 10.52 -0.51
N GLY A 371 -0.30 11.66 -0.19
CA GLY A 371 -0.51 12.12 1.19
C GLY A 371 0.10 13.49 1.43
N PRO A 372 0.14 13.92 2.70
CA PRO A 372 0.81 15.16 3.09
C PRO A 372 2.32 15.12 2.78
N ASP A 373 2.88 16.29 2.53
CA ASP A 373 4.33 16.43 2.31
C ASP A 373 5.13 16.02 3.55
N PRO A 374 6.34 15.45 3.38
CA PRO A 374 7.24 15.17 4.48
C PRO A 374 7.59 16.43 5.29
N VAL A 375 7.56 16.30 6.61
CA VAL A 375 7.87 17.38 7.56
C VAL A 375 9.39 17.51 7.72
N THR A 376 9.92 18.70 7.47
CA THR A 376 11.36 19.00 7.51
C THR A 376 11.65 20.21 8.39
N ALA A 377 12.93 20.53 8.62
CA ALA A 377 13.30 21.73 9.36
C ALA A 377 12.73 22.99 8.68
N GLY A 378 12.12 23.87 9.46
CA GLY A 378 11.41 25.06 8.98
C GLY A 378 9.91 24.85 8.70
N SER A 379 9.42 23.61 8.66
CA SER A 379 7.97 23.35 8.58
C SER A 379 7.24 23.95 9.79
N VAL A 380 6.05 24.50 9.57
CA VAL A 380 5.15 24.96 10.62
C VAL A 380 3.92 24.06 10.61
N LEU A 381 3.71 23.31 11.69
CA LEU A 381 2.59 22.40 11.83
C LEU A 381 1.50 23.05 12.67
N THR A 382 0.25 22.91 12.29
CA THR A 382 -0.90 23.46 13.03
C THR A 382 -1.59 22.33 13.80
N VAL A 383 -2.06 22.63 15.01
CA VAL A 383 -2.89 21.74 15.84
C VAL A 383 -4.33 22.27 15.81
N ASN A 384 -5.33 21.39 15.73
CA ASN A 384 -6.71 21.85 15.77
C ASN A 384 -7.05 22.33 17.19
N ASN A 385 -7.62 23.52 17.29
CA ASN A 385 -8.04 24.08 18.57
C ASN A 385 -9.53 23.85 18.86
N ASP A 386 -10.34 23.45 17.87
CA ASP A 386 -11.79 23.30 17.97
C ASP A 386 -12.31 22.05 17.23
N GLY A 387 -13.48 21.55 17.63
CA GLY A 387 -14.28 20.58 16.86
C GLY A 387 -13.97 19.09 17.05
N LEU A 388 -12.92 18.74 17.79
CA LEU A 388 -12.66 17.34 18.16
C LEU A 388 -13.35 16.97 19.48
N ALA A 389 -14.05 15.84 19.48
CA ALA A 389 -14.61 15.23 20.69
C ALA A 389 -13.49 14.62 21.55
N LEU A 390 -12.77 15.49 22.26
CA LEU A 390 -11.68 15.09 23.14
C LEU A 390 -12.21 14.30 24.33
N THR A 391 -11.40 13.35 24.79
CA THR A 391 -11.61 12.55 25.99
C THR A 391 -10.58 12.91 27.06
N SER A 392 -10.70 12.30 28.24
CA SER A 392 -9.69 12.40 29.29
C SER A 392 -8.34 11.84 28.81
N VAL A 393 -7.25 12.44 29.27
CA VAL A 393 -5.90 11.95 29.03
C VAL A 393 -5.71 10.57 29.67
N SER A 394 -4.98 9.68 28.99
CA SER A 394 -4.55 8.40 29.56
C SER A 394 -3.21 8.56 30.28
N LEU A 395 -3.14 8.15 31.54
CA LEU A 395 -1.94 8.24 32.39
C LEU A 395 -1.18 6.92 32.54
N HIS A 396 -1.70 5.84 31.96
CA HIS A 396 -1.24 4.47 32.19
C HIS A 396 -0.99 3.70 30.89
N GLU A 397 -0.72 4.41 29.78
CA GLU A 397 -0.29 3.76 28.55
C GLU A 397 1.11 3.17 28.73
N SER A 398 1.39 2.08 28.00
CA SER A 398 2.71 1.46 27.95
C SER A 398 2.95 0.88 26.56
N PRO A 399 4.22 0.62 26.17
CA PRO A 399 4.52 -0.09 24.93
C PRO A 399 3.82 -1.45 24.88
N ALA A 400 3.32 -1.83 23.70
CA ALA A 400 2.64 -3.12 23.51
C ALA A 400 3.60 -4.32 23.57
N PHE A 401 4.90 -4.07 23.36
CA PHE A 401 5.97 -5.06 23.36
C PHE A 401 7.31 -4.36 23.63
N ASP A 402 8.32 -5.14 24.01
CA ASP A 402 9.69 -4.65 24.14
C ASP A 402 10.29 -4.35 22.77
N HIS A 403 10.77 -3.12 22.57
CA HIS A 403 11.40 -2.73 21.32
C HIS A 403 12.76 -3.42 21.15
N PRO A 404 13.09 -3.92 19.93
CA PRO A 404 14.36 -4.58 19.67
C PRO A 404 15.52 -3.58 19.52
N ALA A 405 16.74 -4.01 19.83
CA ALA A 405 17.95 -3.25 19.60
C ALA A 405 18.72 -3.77 18.37
N SER A 406 19.68 -2.96 17.88
CA SER A 406 20.64 -3.40 16.87
C SER A 406 21.41 -4.64 17.36
N GLY A 407 21.58 -5.63 16.48
CA GLY A 407 22.27 -6.90 16.79
C GLY A 407 21.42 -7.95 17.51
N GLU A 408 20.24 -7.59 18.05
CA GLU A 408 19.34 -8.55 18.68
C GLU A 408 18.59 -9.40 17.64
N VAL A 409 18.15 -10.59 18.09
CA VAL A 409 17.33 -11.50 17.29
C VAL A 409 15.85 -11.26 17.61
N VAL A 410 15.07 -10.98 16.59
CA VAL A 410 13.62 -10.82 16.65
C VAL A 410 12.96 -12.01 15.99
N THR A 411 12.08 -12.70 16.71
CA THR A 411 11.29 -13.80 16.13
C THR A 411 9.98 -13.27 15.58
N LEU A 412 9.70 -13.54 14.30
CA LEU A 412 8.45 -13.19 13.64
C LEU A 412 7.72 -14.45 13.21
N ASP A 413 6.48 -14.60 13.68
CA ASP A 413 5.58 -15.66 13.24
C ASP A 413 5.14 -15.46 11.79
N VAL A 414 5.12 -16.55 11.02
CA VAL A 414 4.84 -16.54 9.58
C VAL A 414 3.72 -17.51 9.25
N ILE A 415 2.75 -17.04 8.48
CA ILE A 415 1.76 -17.87 7.79
C ILE A 415 2.35 -18.22 6.43
N LEU A 416 2.57 -19.52 6.15
CA LEU A 416 3.08 -19.93 4.85
C LEU A 416 2.02 -19.74 3.75
N GLY A 417 2.46 -19.26 2.60
CA GLY A 417 1.63 -18.98 1.43
C GLY A 417 1.81 -17.54 0.90
N PRO A 418 1.21 -17.18 -0.24
CA PRO A 418 0.44 -18.05 -1.13
C PRO A 418 1.31 -18.91 -2.06
N ARG A 419 2.62 -18.65 -2.17
CA ARG A 419 3.52 -19.32 -3.12
C ARG A 419 4.60 -20.16 -2.46
N SER A 420 4.34 -20.74 -1.28
CA SER A 420 5.29 -21.65 -0.66
C SER A 420 5.56 -22.88 -1.52
N ASP A 421 4.58 -23.32 -2.33
CA ASP A 421 4.71 -24.39 -3.33
C ASP A 421 5.73 -24.09 -4.45
N TRP A 422 6.11 -22.82 -4.64
CA TRP A 422 7.18 -22.42 -5.57
C TRP A 422 8.58 -22.65 -5.03
N PHE A 423 8.72 -23.04 -3.77
CA PHE A 423 10.00 -23.28 -3.12
C PHE A 423 10.25 -24.78 -2.94
N THR A 424 11.54 -25.14 -2.86
CA THR A 424 11.93 -26.49 -2.45
C THR A 424 11.73 -26.65 -0.94
N ASP A 425 11.60 -27.87 -0.44
CA ASP A 425 11.50 -28.11 1.00
C ASP A 425 12.72 -27.53 1.75
N LYS A 426 13.90 -27.65 1.13
CA LYS A 426 15.12 -26.99 1.62
C LYS A 426 14.98 -25.46 1.63
N GLY A 427 14.36 -24.87 0.61
CA GLY A 427 14.08 -23.43 0.55
C GLY A 427 13.15 -22.98 1.68
N ILE A 428 12.08 -23.73 1.94
CA ILE A 428 11.18 -23.47 3.08
C ILE A 428 11.93 -23.59 4.41
N ALA A 429 12.70 -24.67 4.62
CA ALA A 429 13.50 -24.85 5.84
C ALA A 429 14.54 -23.73 6.01
N THR A 430 15.18 -23.31 4.92
CA THR A 430 16.16 -22.19 4.92
C THR A 430 15.56 -20.86 5.39
N LEU A 431 14.24 -20.65 5.25
CA LEU A 431 13.56 -19.46 5.78
C LEU A 431 13.61 -19.43 7.32
N SER A 432 13.39 -20.57 7.97
CA SER A 432 13.34 -20.70 9.44
C SER A 432 14.67 -21.06 10.09
N ASP A 433 15.53 -21.81 9.40
CA ASP A 433 16.74 -22.39 10.01
C ASP A 433 17.90 -21.39 10.16
N GLN A 434 17.82 -20.23 9.50
CA GLN A 434 18.85 -19.20 9.56
C GLN A 434 18.31 -17.87 10.08
N LEU A 435 19.25 -17.03 10.51
CA LEU A 435 18.99 -15.64 10.86
C LEU A 435 19.14 -14.74 9.63
N TRP A 436 18.23 -13.79 9.51
CA TRP A 436 18.19 -12.81 8.42
C TRP A 436 18.59 -11.43 8.94
N GLN A 437 19.71 -10.90 8.48
CA GLN A 437 20.15 -9.56 8.88
C GLN A 437 19.33 -8.49 8.17
N VAL A 438 18.82 -7.52 8.93
CA VAL A 438 18.18 -6.33 8.38
C VAL A 438 19.21 -5.39 7.79
N THR A 439 19.08 -5.07 6.50
CA THR A 439 20.06 -4.26 5.79
C THR A 439 19.71 -2.76 5.81
N PRO A 440 20.71 -1.86 5.59
CA PRO A 440 20.48 -0.41 5.52
C PRO A 440 19.57 0.06 4.38
N GLN A 441 19.24 -0.80 3.41
CA GLN A 441 18.33 -0.49 2.29
C GLN A 441 16.84 -0.63 2.66
N SER A 442 16.55 -0.91 3.94
CA SER A 442 15.19 -1.05 4.47
C SER A 442 14.50 0.29 4.67
N ASN A 443 13.20 0.36 4.37
CA ASN A 443 12.39 1.57 4.49
C ASN A 443 10.91 1.22 4.78
N ARG A 444 9.98 2.17 4.61
CA ARG A 444 8.54 1.93 4.82
C ARG A 444 7.88 0.99 3.82
N VAL A 445 8.50 0.77 2.66
CA VAL A 445 8.03 -0.17 1.63
C VAL A 445 8.33 -1.60 2.06
N GLY A 446 9.54 -1.83 2.62
CA GLY A 446 9.89 -3.13 3.14
C GLY A 446 11.26 -3.19 3.81
N ILE A 447 11.43 -4.22 4.63
CA ILE A 447 12.68 -4.61 5.27
C ILE A 447 13.43 -5.52 4.30
N ARG A 448 14.61 -5.08 3.86
CA ARG A 448 15.48 -5.89 3.00
C ARG A 448 16.38 -6.74 3.87
N LEU A 449 16.45 -8.03 3.54
CA LEU A 449 17.08 -9.03 4.39
C LEU A 449 18.25 -9.68 3.68
N ALA A 450 19.32 -9.93 4.43
CA ALA A 450 20.48 -10.67 3.98
C ALA A 450 20.63 -11.96 4.81
N GLY A 451 20.71 -13.09 4.12
CA GLY A 451 21.01 -14.41 4.69
C GLY A 451 22.22 -15.04 4.02
N ASN A 452 22.89 -15.94 4.74
CA ASN A 452 24.05 -16.67 4.25
C ASN A 452 23.69 -17.62 3.10
N VAL A 453 22.47 -18.15 3.12
CA VAL A 453 21.97 -19.09 2.12
C VAL A 453 20.74 -18.50 1.45
N SER A 454 20.81 -18.32 0.13
CA SER A 454 19.67 -17.89 -0.68
C SER A 454 18.55 -18.92 -0.69
N LEU A 455 17.29 -18.45 -0.62
CA LEU A 455 16.11 -19.29 -0.71
C LEU A 455 16.02 -19.96 -2.08
N LYS A 456 16.00 -21.30 -2.10
CA LYS A 456 15.97 -22.08 -3.34
C LYS A 456 14.53 -22.29 -3.83
N ARG A 457 14.21 -21.68 -4.97
CA ARG A 457 12.97 -21.92 -5.70
C ARG A 457 12.98 -23.26 -6.44
N ARG A 458 11.80 -23.86 -6.54
CA ARG A 458 11.47 -24.99 -7.41
C ARG A 458 11.04 -24.48 -8.79
N ASP A 459 10.26 -23.40 -8.80
CA ASP A 459 9.78 -22.75 -10.01
C ASP A 459 10.55 -21.43 -10.26
N ASN A 460 11.15 -21.30 -11.44
CA ASN A 460 11.90 -20.11 -11.88
C ASN A 460 11.15 -19.32 -12.97
N SER A 461 9.90 -19.67 -13.25
CA SER A 461 9.07 -18.91 -14.17
C SER A 461 8.77 -17.51 -13.64
N GLU A 462 8.42 -16.61 -14.55
CA GLU A 462 7.93 -15.29 -14.17
C GLU A 462 6.51 -15.42 -13.61
N LEU A 463 6.31 -14.96 -12.38
CA LEU A 463 4.98 -14.93 -11.78
C LEU A 463 4.20 -13.77 -12.43
N PRO A 464 3.02 -14.02 -13.03
CA PRO A 464 2.10 -12.96 -13.40
C PRO A 464 1.83 -12.04 -12.19
N SER A 465 1.52 -10.76 -12.39
CA SER A 465 1.28 -9.89 -11.24
C SER A 465 0.14 -10.42 -10.37
N GLU A 466 0.35 -10.48 -9.06
CA GLU A 466 -0.61 -10.93 -8.04
C GLU A 466 -0.72 -9.90 -6.91
N GLY A 467 -1.84 -9.91 -6.20
CA GLY A 467 -2.04 -9.06 -5.02
C GLY A 467 -1.02 -9.39 -3.93
N THR A 468 -0.46 -8.36 -3.30
CA THR A 468 0.49 -8.49 -2.19
C THR A 468 -0.08 -7.86 -0.92
N ALA A 469 0.16 -8.50 0.23
CA ALA A 469 -0.30 -8.03 1.53
C ALA A 469 0.83 -7.42 2.36
N THR A 470 0.48 -6.58 3.34
CA THR A 470 1.43 -6.12 4.35
C THR A 470 1.91 -7.32 5.15
N GLY A 471 3.21 -7.41 5.40
CA GLY A 471 3.84 -8.58 6.02
C GLY A 471 4.33 -9.64 5.03
N ALA A 472 4.01 -9.51 3.74
CA ALA A 472 4.42 -10.51 2.74
C ALA A 472 5.95 -10.58 2.64
N ILE A 473 6.48 -11.79 2.67
CA ILE A 473 7.91 -12.10 2.51
C ILE A 473 8.12 -12.44 1.04
N GLN A 474 8.36 -11.42 0.23
CA GLN A 474 8.61 -11.58 -1.19
C GLN A 474 10.06 -12.00 -1.42
N VAL A 475 10.28 -13.00 -2.27
CA VAL A 475 11.62 -13.50 -2.57
C VAL A 475 11.95 -13.22 -4.04
N PRO A 476 12.88 -12.32 -4.37
CA PRO A 476 13.37 -12.10 -5.74
C PRO A 476 14.32 -13.22 -6.23
N HIS A 477 14.81 -13.12 -7.47
CA HIS A 477 15.65 -14.16 -8.09
C HIS A 477 16.97 -14.44 -7.36
N ASN A 478 17.51 -13.45 -6.64
CA ASN A 478 18.71 -13.62 -5.82
C ASN A 478 18.47 -14.47 -4.56
N GLY A 479 17.21 -14.80 -4.25
CA GLY A 479 16.81 -15.58 -3.08
C GLY A 479 16.92 -14.84 -1.75
N GLN A 480 17.14 -13.52 -1.76
CA GLN A 480 17.25 -12.67 -0.57
C GLN A 480 15.91 -11.98 -0.30
N PRO A 481 15.20 -12.29 0.79
CA PRO A 481 13.83 -11.87 0.99
C PRO A 481 13.68 -10.37 1.25
N VAL A 482 12.51 -9.85 0.91
CA VAL A 482 12.03 -8.52 1.27
C VAL A 482 10.72 -8.70 2.04
N LEU A 483 10.69 -8.27 3.30
CA LEU A 483 9.48 -8.25 4.11
C LEU A 483 8.73 -6.94 3.85
N PHE A 484 7.58 -7.01 3.22
CA PHE A 484 6.76 -5.84 2.88
C PHE A 484 6.10 -5.20 4.10
N LEU A 485 6.15 -3.88 4.12
CA LEU A 485 5.63 -3.01 5.18
C LEU A 485 4.54 -2.09 4.61
N ALA A 486 3.99 -1.14 5.38
CA ALA A 486 2.77 -0.39 5.05
C ALA A 486 2.74 0.28 3.66
N ASP A 487 3.88 0.71 3.10
CA ASP A 487 3.95 1.37 1.78
C ASP A 487 4.30 0.38 0.65
N HIS A 488 4.04 -0.92 0.85
CA HIS A 488 4.28 -1.94 -0.17
C HIS A 488 3.41 -1.73 -1.43
N PRO A 489 3.88 -2.17 -2.62
CA PRO A 489 3.04 -2.12 -3.82
C PRO A 489 1.80 -3.01 -3.65
N LEU A 490 0.69 -2.68 -4.31
CA LEU A 490 -0.53 -3.50 -4.25
C LEU A 490 -0.38 -4.84 -4.97
N THR A 491 0.44 -4.86 -6.03
CA THR A 491 0.72 -6.07 -6.79
C THR A 491 2.21 -6.27 -6.99
N GLY A 492 2.64 -7.53 -7.12
CA GLY A 492 4.03 -7.91 -7.36
C GLY A 492 4.15 -9.11 -8.29
N GLY A 493 5.30 -9.23 -8.96
CA GLY A 493 5.63 -10.33 -9.88
C GLY A 493 6.68 -11.29 -9.35
N TYR A 494 6.88 -11.33 -8.03
CA TYR A 494 7.79 -12.28 -7.37
C TYR A 494 7.04 -13.11 -6.34
N PRO A 495 7.39 -14.40 -6.18
CA PRO A 495 6.69 -15.29 -5.26
C PRO A 495 6.85 -14.82 -3.81
N VAL A 496 5.74 -14.85 -3.10
CA VAL A 496 5.67 -14.64 -1.65
C VAL A 496 5.68 -16.00 -0.97
N ILE A 497 6.73 -16.27 -0.19
CA ILE A 497 6.95 -17.56 0.48
C ILE A 497 6.05 -17.73 1.71
N GLY A 498 5.67 -16.62 2.33
CA GLY A 498 4.87 -16.52 3.56
C GLY A 498 4.59 -15.06 3.89
N THR A 499 3.74 -14.83 4.88
CA THR A 499 3.41 -13.48 5.40
C THR A 499 3.59 -13.46 6.90
N VAL A 500 4.22 -12.42 7.43
CA VAL A 500 4.32 -12.19 8.88
C VAL A 500 2.90 -12.05 9.46
N ALA A 501 2.62 -12.79 10.53
CA ALA A 501 1.34 -12.75 11.21
C ALA A 501 0.99 -11.34 11.69
N GLU A 502 -0.29 -10.97 11.60
CA GLU A 502 -0.75 -9.59 11.77
C GLU A 502 -0.38 -9.00 13.14
N TYR A 503 -0.36 -9.83 14.20
CA TYR A 503 0.01 -9.40 15.56
C TYR A 503 1.51 -9.09 15.73
N HIS A 504 2.35 -9.42 14.75
CA HIS A 504 3.77 -9.08 14.72
C HIS A 504 4.11 -7.94 13.74
N LEU A 505 3.14 -7.35 13.04
CA LEU A 505 3.41 -6.25 12.11
C LEU A 505 3.89 -4.98 12.84
N ASP A 506 3.29 -4.65 13.99
CA ASP A 506 3.74 -3.53 14.82
C ASP A 506 5.16 -3.79 15.37
N LEU A 507 5.51 -5.04 15.69
CA LEU A 507 6.88 -5.41 16.08
C LEU A 507 7.86 -5.25 14.90
N ALA A 508 7.48 -5.71 13.71
CA ALA A 508 8.30 -5.58 12.49
C ALA A 508 8.62 -4.11 12.18
N ALA A 509 7.70 -3.19 12.48
CA ALA A 509 7.91 -1.75 12.35
C ALA A 509 9.02 -1.17 13.23
N GLN A 510 9.45 -1.89 14.26
CA GLN A 510 10.42 -1.41 15.24
C GLN A 510 11.80 -2.06 15.07
N ILE A 511 11.97 -3.01 14.14
CA ILE A 511 13.23 -3.74 13.94
C ILE A 511 14.28 -2.82 13.29
N PRO A 512 15.40 -2.49 13.98
CA PRO A 512 16.42 -1.63 13.45
C PRO A 512 17.33 -2.33 12.44
N VAL A 513 18.04 -1.53 11.64
CA VAL A 513 19.15 -2.01 10.80
C VAL A 513 20.16 -2.75 11.67
N ASN A 514 20.74 -3.83 11.14
CA ASN A 514 21.65 -4.75 11.81
C ASN A 514 21.04 -5.62 12.92
N ALA A 515 19.75 -5.49 13.24
CA ALA A 515 19.05 -6.56 13.94
C ALA A 515 18.93 -7.80 13.03
N GLN A 516 18.64 -8.93 13.64
CA GLN A 516 18.46 -10.21 12.97
C GLN A 516 17.01 -10.68 13.12
N ILE A 517 16.44 -11.26 12.08
CA ILE A 517 15.10 -11.84 12.09
C ILE A 517 15.20 -13.36 12.02
N HIS A 518 14.51 -14.03 12.93
CA HIS A 518 14.23 -15.45 12.87
C HIS A 518 12.75 -15.64 12.49
N PHE A 519 12.49 -16.23 11.33
CA PHE A 519 11.12 -16.51 10.91
C PHE A 519 10.65 -17.83 11.49
N ARG A 520 9.51 -17.83 12.17
CA ARG A 520 8.88 -19.03 12.74
C ARG A 520 7.58 -19.33 12.00
N PRO A 521 7.57 -20.24 11.02
CA PRO A 521 6.33 -20.72 10.43
C PRO A 521 5.42 -21.31 11.52
N VAL A 522 4.19 -20.78 11.62
CA VAL A 522 3.19 -21.26 12.59
C VAL A 522 2.08 -22.07 11.93
N THR A 523 2.03 -22.09 10.59
CA THR A 523 1.15 -22.94 9.79
C THR A 523 1.96 -23.67 8.71
N ALA A 524 1.52 -24.87 8.36
CA ALA A 524 1.98 -25.52 7.13
C ALA A 524 1.25 -24.91 5.93
N PHE A 525 1.90 -24.88 4.77
CA PHE A 525 1.25 -24.47 3.53
C PHE A 525 0.29 -25.56 3.05
N ALA A 526 -0.98 -25.20 2.84
CA ALA A 526 -1.98 -26.02 2.19
C ALA A 526 -3.04 -25.13 1.54
N ASP A 527 -3.59 -25.57 0.41
CA ASP A 527 -4.75 -24.92 -0.20
C ASP A 527 -5.95 -24.96 0.78
N ILE A 528 -6.63 -23.82 0.92
CA ILE A 528 -7.84 -23.69 1.73
C ILE A 528 -8.94 -24.52 1.08
N GLN A 529 -9.52 -25.45 1.83
CA GLN A 529 -10.59 -26.31 1.32
C GLN A 529 -11.96 -25.65 1.52
N PRO A 530 -12.76 -25.47 0.45
CA PRO A 530 -14.09 -24.88 0.56
C PRO A 530 -15.01 -25.72 1.48
N VAL A 531 -15.72 -25.05 2.39
CA VAL A 531 -16.82 -25.68 3.15
C VAL A 531 -18.14 -24.99 2.83
N LYS A 532 -19.25 -25.73 2.86
CA LYS A 532 -20.57 -25.10 2.73
C LYS A 532 -20.75 -24.10 3.86
N ALA A 533 -21.09 -22.86 3.52
CA ALA A 533 -21.40 -21.84 4.50
C ALA A 533 -22.47 -22.36 5.46
N ARG A 534 -22.23 -22.23 6.77
CA ARG A 534 -23.27 -22.50 7.76
C ARG A 534 -24.41 -21.53 7.50
N ASP A 535 -25.64 -22.04 7.46
CA ASP A 535 -26.86 -21.25 7.30
C ASP A 535 -27.04 -20.38 8.56
N ARG A 536 -26.30 -19.27 8.66
CA ARG A 536 -26.33 -18.34 9.79
C ARG A 536 -27.54 -17.41 9.62
N GLY A 537 -28.72 -18.02 9.70
CA GLY A 537 -30.01 -17.37 9.96
C GLY A 537 -30.36 -16.21 9.03
N ARG A 538 -30.93 -16.52 7.86
CA ARG A 538 -32.04 -15.69 7.36
C ARG A 538 -33.09 -15.68 8.46
N ARG A 539 -33.30 -14.55 9.14
CA ARG A 539 -34.45 -14.38 10.05
C ARG A 539 -35.70 -14.83 9.28
N PRO A 540 -36.46 -15.83 9.76
CA PRO A 540 -37.68 -16.22 9.09
C PRO A 540 -38.59 -14.99 9.10
N THR A 541 -38.98 -14.53 7.91
CA THR A 541 -40.05 -13.56 7.73
C THR A 541 -41.26 -14.14 8.44
N LYS A 542 -41.64 -13.54 9.59
CA LYS A 542 -42.86 -13.88 10.30
C LYS A 542 -44.01 -13.74 9.32
N THR A 543 -44.52 -14.86 8.85
CA THR A 543 -45.79 -14.93 8.14
C THR A 543 -46.85 -14.53 9.14
N VAL A 544 -47.40 -13.32 8.96
CA VAL A 544 -48.58 -12.87 9.70
C VAL A 544 -49.73 -13.78 9.29
N ARG A 545 -50.02 -14.80 10.10
CA ARG A 545 -51.27 -15.54 10.02
C ARG A 545 -52.40 -14.57 10.39
N LYS A 546 -53.15 -14.12 9.39
CA LYS A 546 -54.53 -13.69 9.61
C LYS A 546 -55.35 -14.95 9.91
N HIS A 547 -55.98 -14.98 11.08
CA HIS A 547 -57.05 -15.90 11.40
C HIS A 547 -58.34 -15.09 11.64
N PRO A 548 -59.50 -15.74 11.41
CA PRO A 548 -60.68 -15.16 10.75
C PRO A 548 -61.48 -14.15 11.57
#